data_AF-X0UQG0-F1
#
_entry.id   AF-X0UQG0-F1
#
_cell.length_a   1.000
_cell.length_b   1.000
_cell.length_c   1.000
_cell.angle_alpha   90.00
_cell.angle_beta   90.00
_cell.angle_gamma   90.00
#
_symmetry.space_group_name_H-M   'P 1'
#
loop_
_entity.id
_entity.type
_entity.pdbx_description
1 polymer ?
#
loop_
_entity_poly.entity_id
_entity_poly.type
_entity_poly.pdbx_seq_one_letter_code
_entity_poly.pdbx_strand_id
1 'polypeptide(L)'
;RLCGYYEAHRAHGLEVDPALVRMADEIDLTEPFCRDLIREARPDAIIGKMDRYAALIGRHLMAMNVVIGKEIKLAGFDDDPIAELLPVPLTTIRLPVQSFARTAFQAIRRRVLEPETDVTQIIIDTELVVRGSTCL
;
A
#
# COMPACT_ATOMS: atom_id res chain seq x y z
N ARG A 1 -3.15 -5.92 5.57
CA ARG A 1 -2.62 -5.65 4.20
C ARG A 1 -2.37 -6.97 3.46
N LEU A 2 -1.40 -7.81 3.87
CA LEU A 2 -1.11 -9.08 3.16
C LEU A 2 -2.31 -10.05 3.09
N CYS A 3 -3.09 -10.23 4.16
CA CYS A 3 -4.30 -11.07 4.10
C CYS A 3 -5.30 -10.59 3.04
N GLY A 4 -5.48 -9.28 2.89
CA GLY A 4 -6.37 -8.69 1.88
C GLY A 4 -5.90 -8.97 0.43
N TYR A 5 -4.59 -9.04 0.21
CA TYR A 5 -4.02 -9.44 -1.08
C TYR A 5 -4.36 -10.91 -1.43
N TYR A 6 -4.21 -11.82 -0.47
CA TYR A 6 -4.60 -13.23 -0.63
C TYR A 6 -6.12 -13.40 -0.78
N GLU A 7 -6.92 -12.63 -0.02
CA GLU A 7 -8.37 -12.59 -0.15
C GLU A 7 -8.81 -12.14 -1.54
N ALA A 8 -8.19 -11.10 -2.09
CA ALA A 8 -8.49 -10.61 -3.44
C ALA A 8 -8.17 -11.66 -4.51
N HIS A 9 -7.05 -12.37 -4.41
CA HIS A 9 -6.69 -13.45 -5.33
C HIS A 9 -7.71 -14.60 -5.26
N ARG A 10 -8.01 -15.07 -4.06
CA ARG A 10 -8.99 -16.13 -3.82
C ARG A 10 -10.38 -15.76 -4.33
N ALA A 11 -10.81 -14.51 -4.15
CA ALA A 11 -12.09 -14.03 -4.66
C ALA A 11 -12.21 -14.09 -6.20
N HIS A 12 -11.08 -14.10 -6.91
CA HIS A 12 -11.01 -14.23 -8.36
C HIS A 12 -10.54 -15.61 -8.82
N GLY A 13 -10.43 -16.59 -7.92
CA GLY A 13 -9.97 -17.95 -8.25
C GLY A 13 -8.50 -18.01 -8.69
N LEU A 14 -7.68 -17.03 -8.31
CA LEU A 14 -6.26 -16.98 -8.63
C LEU A 14 -5.46 -17.55 -7.45
N GLU A 15 -4.47 -18.40 -7.75
CA GLU A 15 -3.45 -18.77 -6.78
C GLU A 15 -2.41 -17.65 -6.68
N VAL A 16 -1.95 -17.39 -5.46
CA VAL A 16 -0.85 -16.44 -5.26
C VAL A 16 0.47 -17.13 -5.56
N ASP A 17 1.19 -16.61 -6.54
CA ASP A 17 2.59 -16.97 -6.74
C ASP A 17 3.42 -16.46 -5.54
N PRO A 18 4.06 -17.35 -4.75
CA PRO A 18 4.93 -16.93 -3.66
C PRO A 18 6.07 -16.02 -4.10
N ALA A 19 6.51 -16.11 -5.36
CA ALA A 19 7.51 -15.23 -5.94
C ALA A 19 7.01 -13.78 -6.11
N LEU A 20 5.72 -13.49 -5.99
CA LEU A 20 5.21 -12.10 -5.99
C LEU A 20 5.21 -11.47 -4.58
N VAL A 21 5.40 -12.26 -3.53
CA VAL A 21 5.40 -11.77 -2.15
C VAL A 21 6.84 -11.61 -1.67
N ARG A 22 7.27 -10.35 -1.51
CA ARG A 22 8.59 -10.00 -0.94
C ARG A 22 8.43 -9.28 0.39
N MET A 23 9.10 -9.80 1.42
CA MET A 23 9.29 -9.09 2.69
C MET A 23 10.60 -8.32 2.60
N ALA A 24 10.52 -7.01 2.85
CA ALA A 24 11.64 -6.09 2.75
C ALA A 24 11.39 -4.92 3.72
N ASP A 25 12.45 -4.43 4.33
CA ASP A 25 12.48 -3.14 5.01
C ASP A 25 12.90 -2.04 4.03
N GLU A 26 12.79 -0.77 4.44
CA GLU A 26 13.10 0.38 3.58
C GLU A 26 14.54 0.33 3.04
N ILE A 27 15.48 -0.21 3.83
CA ILE A 27 16.89 -0.35 3.46
C ILE A 27 17.13 -1.41 2.37
N ASP A 28 16.23 -2.39 2.25
CA ASP A 28 16.38 -3.49 1.29
C ASP A 28 15.90 -3.10 -0.12
N LEU A 29 15.09 -2.03 -0.23
CA LEU A 29 14.49 -1.53 -1.47
C LEU A 29 15.49 -0.82 -2.38
N THR A 30 16.57 -1.52 -2.67
CA THR A 30 17.69 -1.10 -3.52
C THR A 30 17.40 -1.41 -4.99
N GLU A 31 18.28 -0.91 -5.86
CA GLU A 31 18.19 -1.20 -7.30
C GLU A 31 18.32 -2.72 -7.61
N PRO A 32 19.27 -3.48 -7.03
CA PRO A 32 19.31 -4.93 -7.21
C PRO A 32 18.02 -5.64 -6.79
N PHE A 33 17.46 -5.28 -5.63
CA PHE A 33 16.20 -5.86 -5.18
C PHE A 33 15.06 -5.64 -6.19
N CYS A 34 14.91 -4.42 -6.69
CA CYS A 34 13.87 -4.11 -7.67
C CYS A 34 14.12 -4.82 -9.01
N ARG A 35 15.39 -4.93 -9.42
CA ARG A 35 15.79 -5.63 -10.64
C ARG A 35 15.46 -7.12 -10.58
N ASP A 36 15.75 -7.75 -9.45
CA ASP A 36 15.47 -9.17 -9.23
C ASP A 36 13.96 -9.43 -9.17
N LEU A 37 13.21 -8.55 -8.49
CA LEU A 37 11.74 -8.60 -8.48
C LEU A 37 11.15 -8.60 -9.90
N ILE A 38 11.60 -7.71 -10.78
CA ILE A 38 11.11 -7.63 -12.17
C ILE A 38 11.53 -8.86 -12.97
N ARG A 39 12.77 -9.30 -12.82
CA ARG A 39 13.33 -10.39 -13.64
C ARG A 39 12.72 -11.74 -13.27
N GLU A 40 12.62 -12.02 -11.98
CA GLU A 40 12.16 -13.31 -11.44
C GLU A 40 10.64 -13.39 -11.42
N ALA A 41 9.98 -12.40 -10.83
CA ALA A 41 8.55 -12.47 -10.56
C ALA A 41 7.69 -11.86 -11.67
N ARG A 42 8.28 -11.02 -12.54
CA ARG A 42 7.62 -10.38 -13.70
C ARG A 42 6.22 -9.83 -13.38
N PRO A 43 6.09 -8.96 -12.35
CA PRO A 43 4.79 -8.49 -11.91
C PRO A 43 4.15 -7.52 -12.93
N ASP A 44 2.85 -7.67 -13.18
CA ASP A 44 2.04 -6.64 -13.88
C ASP A 44 1.76 -5.42 -12.99
N ALA A 45 1.82 -5.61 -11.68
CA ALA A 45 1.56 -4.59 -10.67
C ALA A 45 2.34 -4.84 -9.37
N ILE A 46 2.75 -3.77 -8.69
CA ILE A 46 3.42 -3.81 -7.39
C ILE A 46 2.60 -2.99 -6.40
N ILE A 47 2.35 -3.55 -5.21
CA ILE A 47 1.74 -2.85 -4.08
C ILE A 47 2.81 -2.67 -2.99
N GLY A 48 3.24 -1.43 -2.79
CA GLY A 48 4.12 -1.06 -1.69
C GLY A 48 3.39 -1.11 -0.35
N LYS A 49 4.09 -1.51 0.72
CA LYS A 49 3.55 -1.53 2.08
C LYS A 49 3.04 -0.14 2.51
N MET A 50 3.68 0.92 2.05
CA MET A 50 3.41 2.34 2.31
C MET A 50 3.84 3.16 1.07
N ASP A 51 3.39 4.41 0.96
CA ASP A 51 3.76 5.29 -0.17
C ASP A 51 5.26 5.50 -0.30
N ARG A 52 5.99 5.61 0.82
CA ARG A 52 7.47 5.70 0.80
C ARG A 52 8.12 4.48 0.16
N TYR A 53 7.58 3.28 0.40
CA TYR A 53 8.10 2.04 -0.19
C TYR A 53 7.83 2.02 -1.69
N ALA A 54 6.61 2.39 -2.09
CA ALA A 54 6.26 2.53 -3.49
C ALA A 54 7.13 3.60 -4.19
N ALA A 55 7.42 4.72 -3.54
CA ALA A 55 8.30 5.77 -4.09
C ALA A 55 9.74 5.27 -4.32
N LEU A 56 10.32 4.53 -3.36
CA LEU A 56 11.66 3.95 -3.51
C LEU A 56 11.72 2.93 -4.65
N ILE A 57 10.73 2.04 -4.72
CA ILE A 57 10.60 1.08 -5.83
C ILE A 57 10.44 1.83 -7.14
N GLY A 58 9.52 2.78 -7.22
CA GLY A 58 9.24 3.60 -8.39
C GLY A 58 10.47 4.34 -8.91
N ARG A 59 11.30 4.88 -8.02
CA ARG A 59 12.59 5.48 -8.39
C ARG A 59 13.48 4.49 -9.15
N HIS A 60 13.59 3.26 -8.67
CA HIS A 60 14.40 2.22 -9.32
C HIS A 60 13.76 1.69 -10.60
N LEU A 61 12.43 1.55 -10.67
CA LEU A 61 11.71 1.22 -11.90
C LEU A 61 11.99 2.24 -13.00
N MET A 62 11.87 3.54 -12.69
CA MET A 62 12.17 4.62 -13.64
C MET A 62 13.63 4.62 -14.07
N ALA A 63 14.57 4.38 -13.15
CA ALA A 63 16.00 4.27 -13.48
C ALA A 63 16.30 3.06 -14.41
N MET A 64 15.44 2.04 -14.40
CA MET A 64 15.46 0.91 -15.32
C MET A 64 14.64 1.14 -16.60
N ASN A 65 14.17 2.37 -16.83
CA ASN A 65 13.33 2.79 -17.96
C ASN A 65 11.97 2.07 -18.03
N VAL A 66 11.44 1.58 -16.91
CA VAL A 66 10.08 1.03 -16.85
C VAL A 66 9.06 2.16 -16.84
N VAL A 67 8.09 2.12 -17.75
CA VAL A 67 6.96 3.06 -17.78
C VAL A 67 5.92 2.66 -16.74
N ILE A 68 6.04 3.23 -15.54
CA ILE A 68 5.09 3.03 -14.43
C ILE A 68 3.67 3.41 -14.87
N GLY A 69 2.68 2.61 -14.47
CA GLY A 69 1.27 2.77 -14.82
C GLY A 69 0.87 2.09 -16.12
N LYS A 70 1.82 1.92 -17.06
CA LYS A 70 1.60 1.25 -18.34
C LYS A 70 2.20 -0.17 -18.37
N GLU A 71 3.51 -0.28 -18.15
CA GLU A 71 4.21 -1.57 -18.14
C GLU A 71 4.07 -2.27 -16.80
N ILE A 72 4.31 -1.55 -15.71
CA ILE A 72 4.11 -2.05 -14.35
C ILE A 72 3.28 -1.03 -13.60
N LYS A 73 2.11 -1.46 -13.10
CA LYS A 73 1.28 -0.63 -12.22
C LYS A 73 1.93 -0.56 -10.83
N LEU A 74 1.82 0.58 -10.17
CA LEU A 74 2.40 0.78 -8.85
C LEU A 74 1.37 1.42 -7.93
N ALA A 75 1.12 0.81 -6.78
CA ALA A 75 0.25 1.37 -5.75
C ALA A 75 0.95 1.42 -4.40
N GLY A 76 0.58 2.40 -3.58
CA GLY A 76 1.07 2.56 -2.21
C GLY A 76 -0.03 2.41 -1.17
N PHE A 77 0.25 2.96 0.01
CA PHE A 77 -0.66 2.97 1.15
C PHE A 77 -0.32 4.16 2.06
N ASP A 78 -1.35 4.77 2.65
CA ASP A 78 -1.38 5.89 3.62
C ASP A 78 -1.63 7.30 3.04
N ASP A 79 -1.56 7.50 1.71
CA ASP A 79 -1.73 8.80 1.00
C ASP A 79 -0.92 9.96 1.61
N ASP A 80 0.37 9.69 1.84
CA ASP A 80 1.35 10.69 2.27
C ASP A 80 1.48 11.78 1.18
N PRO A 81 1.65 13.08 1.53
CA PRO A 81 1.86 14.16 0.56
C PRO A 81 2.85 13.86 -0.57
N ILE A 82 3.87 13.01 -0.34
CA ILE A 82 4.79 12.58 -1.41
C ILE A 82 4.08 11.89 -2.58
N ALA A 83 2.96 11.21 -2.36
CA ALA A 83 2.22 10.45 -3.35
C ALA A 83 1.78 11.30 -4.55
N GLU A 84 1.42 12.56 -4.30
CA GLU A 84 1.04 13.52 -5.36
C GLU A 84 2.24 14.18 -6.04
N LEU A 85 3.40 14.20 -5.37
CA LEU A 85 4.60 14.92 -5.80
C LEU A 85 5.60 14.03 -6.56
N LEU A 86 5.34 12.72 -6.67
CA LEU A 86 6.17 11.82 -7.46
C LEU A 86 6.08 12.17 -8.96
N PRO A 87 7.13 11.87 -9.76
CA PRO A 87 7.12 12.09 -11.21
C PRO A 87 5.93 11.45 -11.92
N VAL A 88 5.46 10.31 -11.40
CA VAL A 88 4.17 9.71 -11.74
C VAL A 88 3.34 9.71 -10.46
N PRO A 89 2.26 10.52 -10.36
CA PRO A 89 1.42 10.57 -9.17
C PRO A 89 0.90 9.18 -8.77
N LEU A 90 1.06 8.84 -7.50
CA LEU A 90 0.91 7.49 -6.96
C LEU A 90 -0.54 7.19 -6.57
N THR A 91 -1.09 6.11 -7.11
CA THR A 91 -2.32 5.48 -6.62
C THR A 91 -2.07 4.89 -5.25
N THR A 92 -2.95 5.15 -4.28
CA THR A 92 -2.72 4.75 -2.89
C THR A 92 -4.02 4.65 -2.10
N ILE A 93 -4.00 3.87 -1.02
CA ILE A 93 -5.09 3.82 -0.05
C ILE A 93 -4.92 4.97 0.94
N ARG A 94 -5.86 5.91 0.95
CA ARG A 94 -5.92 7.01 1.92
C ARG A 94 -6.51 6.52 3.24
N LEU A 95 -5.76 6.74 4.32
CA LEU A 95 -6.26 6.53 5.66
C LEU A 95 -7.00 7.77 6.18
N PRO A 96 -8.22 7.63 6.73
CA PRO A 96 -8.96 8.74 7.32
C PRO A 96 -8.43 9.07 8.73
N VAL A 97 -7.20 9.59 8.81
CA VAL A 97 -6.46 9.79 10.08
C VAL A 97 -7.27 10.60 11.10
N GLN A 98 -8.02 11.61 10.66
CA GLN A 98 -8.86 12.42 11.55
C GLN A 98 -10.02 11.60 12.16
N SER A 99 -10.72 10.81 11.35
CA SER A 99 -11.79 9.93 11.82
C SER A 99 -11.24 8.86 12.76
N PHE A 100 -10.07 8.28 12.43
CA PHE A 100 -9.38 7.31 13.27
C PHE A 100 -9.02 7.91 14.64
N ALA A 101 -8.37 9.07 14.67
CA ALA A 101 -7.99 9.75 15.91
C ALA A 101 -9.20 10.11 16.77
N ARG A 102 -10.26 10.64 16.14
CA ARG A 102 -11.51 10.98 16.84
C ARG A 102 -12.16 9.75 17.46
N THR A 103 -12.30 8.68 16.70
CA THR A 103 -12.90 7.42 17.16
C THR A 103 -12.09 6.79 18.30
N ALA A 104 -10.76 6.74 18.16
CA ALA A 104 -9.87 6.22 19.20
C ALA A 104 -9.99 7.04 20.49
N PHE A 105 -9.95 8.37 20.40
CA PHE A 105 -10.11 9.25 21.55
C PHE A 105 -11.46 9.06 22.24
N GLN A 106 -12.55 8.96 21.47
CA GLN A 106 -13.89 8.72 22.02
C GLN A 106 -13.98 7.37 22.75
N ALA A 107 -13.39 6.32 22.20
CA ALA A 107 -13.36 5.00 22.83
C ALA A 107 -12.57 5.02 24.15
N ILE A 108 -11.38 5.65 24.17
CA ILE A 108 -10.57 5.83 25.38
C ILE A 108 -11.35 6.63 26.43
N ARG A 109 -11.92 7.78 26.02
CA ARG A 109 -12.68 8.66 26.92
C ARG A 109 -13.87 7.93 27.54
N ARG A 110 -14.60 7.13 26.76
CA ARG A 110 -15.72 6.33 27.26
C ARG A 110 -15.24 5.33 28.32
N ARG A 111 -14.15 4.61 28.07
CA ARG A 111 -13.61 3.63 29.01
C ARG A 111 -13.10 4.25 30.32
N VAL A 112 -12.57 5.47 30.27
CA VAL A 112 -12.13 6.22 31.47
C VAL A 112 -13.32 6.65 32.32
N LEU A 113 -14.40 7.11 31.69
CA LEU A 113 -15.61 7.57 32.39
C LEU A 113 -16.48 6.40 32.87
N GLU A 114 -16.45 5.29 32.14
CA GLU A 114 -17.24 4.07 32.39
C GLU A 114 -16.32 2.84 32.34
N PRO A 115 -15.62 2.51 33.43
CA PRO A 115 -14.64 1.41 33.46
C PRO A 115 -15.22 0.01 33.26
N GLU A 116 -16.54 -0.13 33.23
CA GLU A 116 -17.25 -1.39 32.97
C GLU A 116 -17.71 -1.53 31.50
N THR A 117 -17.49 -0.53 30.63
CA THR A 117 -17.91 -0.62 29.22
C THR A 117 -17.14 -1.69 28.45
N ASP A 118 -17.84 -2.58 27.74
CA ASP A 118 -17.21 -3.61 26.91
C ASP A 118 -16.19 -3.08 25.89
N VAL A 119 -15.22 -3.93 25.56
CA VAL A 119 -14.26 -3.68 24.48
C VAL A 119 -14.99 -3.70 23.15
N THR A 120 -14.93 -2.59 22.41
CA THR A 120 -15.54 -2.48 21.07
C THR A 120 -14.49 -2.51 19.97
N GLN A 121 -14.72 -3.32 18.94
CA GLN A 121 -14.00 -3.23 17.67
C GLN A 121 -14.73 -2.26 16.75
N ILE A 122 -14.02 -1.24 16.24
CA ILE A 122 -14.57 -0.22 15.34
C ILE A 122 -13.78 -0.29 14.03
N ILE A 123 -14.49 -0.51 12.92
CA ILE A 123 -13.92 -0.50 11.57
C ILE A 123 -14.19 0.88 10.96
N ILE A 124 -13.17 1.46 10.33
CA ILE A 124 -13.27 2.75 9.65
C ILE A 124 -12.86 2.52 8.20
N ASP A 125 -13.72 2.95 7.28
CA ASP A 125 -13.51 2.75 5.85
C ASP A 125 -12.34 3.57 5.34
N THR A 126 -11.60 3.01 4.39
CA THR A 126 -10.52 3.70 3.68
C THR A 126 -10.92 3.98 2.24
N GLU A 127 -10.24 4.92 1.60
CA GLU A 127 -10.51 5.31 0.22
C GLU A 127 -9.34 4.88 -0.68
N LEU A 128 -9.62 4.31 -1.86
CA LEU A 128 -8.61 4.12 -2.90
C LEU A 128 -8.55 5.38 -3.77
N VAL A 129 -7.43 6.10 -3.70
CA VAL A 129 -7.18 7.28 -4.53
C VAL A 129 -6.41 6.84 -5.77
N VAL A 130 -7.09 6.82 -6.92
CA VAL A 130 -6.51 6.40 -8.20
C VAL A 130 -5.80 7.58 -8.86
N ARG A 131 -4.53 7.39 -9.25
CA ARG A 131 -3.68 8.36 -9.94
C ARG A 131 -2.89 7.68 -11.08
N GLY A 132 -1.99 8.43 -11.71
CA GLY A 132 -1.27 8.00 -12.92
C GLY A 132 -0.53 6.66 -12.79
N SER A 133 -0.03 6.31 -11.61
CA SER A 133 0.79 5.09 -11.44
C SER A 133 0.04 3.77 -11.66
N THR A 134 -1.28 3.78 -11.87
CA THR A 134 -2.07 2.58 -12.23
C THR A 134 -3.00 2.76 -13.43
N CYS A 135 -3.09 3.96 -14.02
CA CYS A 135 -4.07 4.29 -15.05
C CYS A 135 -3.50 5.16 -16.19
N LEU A 136 -2.20 4.98 -16.51
CA LEU A 136 -1.55 5.58 -17.67
C LEU A 136 -1.79 4.79 -18.96
#